data_AF-A0A7G9BHC6-F1
#
_entry.id   AF-A0A7G9BHC6-F1
#
_cell.length_a   1.000
_cell.length_b   1.000
_cell.length_c   1.000
_cell.angle_alpha   90.00
_cell.angle_beta   90.00
_cell.angle_gamma   90.00
#
_symmetry.space_group_name_H-M   'P 1'
#
loop_
_entity.id
_entity.type
_entity.pdbx_description
1 polymer ?
#
loop_
_entity_poly.entity_id
_entity_poly.type
_entity_poly.pdbx_seq_one_letter_code
_entity_poly.pdbx_strand_id
1 'polypeptide(L)'
;MEKTPFDKILGTIYLLYYKAKIDLGEAHLTRSPKGYLQKFGVEMPFRCDLDILDYLIGHRSSIYNAMSRKSWILYVLEITKILSNNGAFGIGKLYNKILNKNININVSLDCFKPILTILESKDTSSTTHKLKILRDKYYAHTDAEVGRLTDQLFPTYDEAWDLMLVIEQFLRDIYAQKDVDIDLEIHRHLHSYLREFKRTYQYFKTIEDIAEKHMLRHRFGEEKSDIYFNSLE
;
A
#
# COMPACT_ATOMS: atom_id res chain seq x y z
N MET A 1 -15.53 24.80 17.70
CA MET A 1 -14.52 25.65 17.06
C MET A 1 -14.52 25.39 15.57
N GLU A 2 -14.51 26.43 14.75
CA GLU A 2 -14.46 26.31 13.30
C GLU A 2 -13.05 25.85 12.88
N LYS A 3 -12.94 24.80 12.05
CA LYS A 3 -11.63 24.31 11.59
C LYS A 3 -10.95 25.37 10.71
N THR A 4 -9.70 25.69 11.00
CA THR A 4 -8.93 26.65 10.19
C THR A 4 -8.72 26.11 8.76
N PRO A 5 -8.43 26.96 7.77
CA PRO A 5 -8.07 26.49 6.42
C PRO A 5 -6.93 25.48 6.42
N PHE A 6 -5.96 25.64 7.34
CA PHE A 6 -4.88 24.68 7.55
C PHE A 6 -5.40 23.33 8.03
N ASP A 7 -6.23 23.30 9.07
CA ASP A 7 -6.79 22.05 9.63
C ASP A 7 -7.63 21.29 8.61
N LYS A 8 -8.38 22.02 7.77
CA LYS A 8 -9.17 21.42 6.70
C LYS A 8 -8.27 20.73 5.67
N ILE A 9 -7.21 21.41 5.20
CA ILE A 9 -6.30 20.86 4.20
C ILE A 9 -5.49 19.69 4.80
N LEU A 10 -4.89 19.87 5.97
CA LEU A 10 -4.10 18.83 6.64
C LEU A 10 -4.96 17.61 7.00
N GLY A 11 -6.19 17.83 7.47
CA GLY A 11 -7.14 16.75 7.72
C GLY A 11 -7.48 15.97 6.45
N THR A 12 -7.65 16.63 5.31
CA THR A 12 -7.85 15.95 4.03
C THR A 12 -6.60 15.17 3.59
N ILE A 13 -5.40 15.74 3.74
CA ILE A 13 -4.14 15.02 3.45
C ILE A 13 -4.03 13.75 4.30
N TYR A 14 -4.31 13.85 5.59
CA TYR A 14 -4.36 12.71 6.52
C TYR A 14 -5.33 11.63 6.04
N LEU A 15 -6.57 12.00 5.68
CA LEU A 15 -7.57 11.04 5.21
C LEU A 15 -7.14 10.35 3.90
N LEU A 16 -6.59 11.10 2.96
CA LEU A 16 -6.09 10.56 1.69
C LEU A 16 -4.89 9.65 1.90
N TYR A 17 -3.96 10.03 2.78
CA TYR A 17 -2.83 9.19 3.18
C TYR A 17 -3.33 7.86 3.78
N TYR A 18 -4.27 7.91 4.72
CA TYR A 18 -4.76 6.72 5.40
C TYR A 18 -5.45 5.76 4.41
N LYS A 19 -6.27 6.30 3.52
CA LYS A 19 -6.90 5.54 2.43
C LYS A 19 -5.84 4.90 1.52
N ALA A 20 -4.87 5.69 1.06
CA ALA A 20 -3.78 5.20 0.23
C ALA A 20 -2.98 4.08 0.92
N LYS A 21 -2.76 4.19 2.24
CA LYS A 21 -2.07 3.18 3.05
C LYS A 21 -2.83 1.86 3.08
N ILE A 22 -4.15 1.91 3.29
CA ILE A 22 -5.03 0.73 3.24
C ILE A 22 -4.97 0.10 1.85
N ASP A 23 -5.17 0.89 0.80
CA ASP A 23 -5.16 0.44 -0.59
C ASP A 23 -3.82 -0.24 -0.96
N LEU A 24 -2.70 0.33 -0.52
CA LEU A 24 -1.37 -0.27 -0.69
C LEU A 24 -1.23 -1.58 0.09
N GLY A 25 -1.76 -1.62 1.31
CA GLY A 25 -1.80 -2.81 2.15
C GLY A 25 -2.54 -3.96 1.50
N GLU A 26 -3.75 -3.70 1.02
CA GLU A 26 -4.54 -4.68 0.29
C GLU A 26 -3.85 -5.16 -0.98
N ALA A 27 -3.25 -4.24 -1.75
CA ALA A 27 -2.54 -4.59 -2.98
C ALA A 27 -1.39 -5.57 -2.71
N HIS A 28 -0.54 -5.25 -1.72
CA HIS A 28 0.60 -6.08 -1.35
C HIS A 28 0.16 -7.41 -0.75
N LEU A 29 -0.74 -7.40 0.23
CA LEU A 29 -1.26 -8.60 0.88
C LEU A 29 -1.90 -9.56 -0.13
N THR A 30 -2.69 -9.05 -1.08
CA THR A 30 -3.40 -9.87 -2.07
C THR A 30 -2.44 -10.49 -3.10
N ARG A 31 -1.29 -9.85 -3.36
CA ARG A 31 -0.32 -10.31 -4.36
C ARG A 31 0.76 -11.21 -3.79
N SER A 32 1.30 -10.86 -2.62
CA SER A 32 2.27 -11.68 -1.88
C SER A 32 1.99 -11.54 -0.39
N PRO A 33 1.09 -12.38 0.15
CA PRO A 33 0.85 -12.42 1.58
C PRO A 33 2.12 -12.62 2.41
N LYS A 34 2.98 -13.55 1.99
CA LYS A 34 4.25 -13.81 2.69
C LYS A 34 5.13 -12.55 2.74
N GLY A 35 5.30 -11.87 1.61
CA GLY A 35 6.09 -10.64 1.53
C GLY A 35 5.52 -9.53 2.41
N TYR A 36 4.19 -9.38 2.43
CA TYR A 36 3.51 -8.43 3.29
C TYR A 36 3.77 -8.71 4.77
N LEU A 37 3.55 -9.94 5.24
CA LEU A 37 3.74 -10.32 6.63
C LEU A 37 5.19 -10.12 7.08
N GLN A 38 6.16 -10.47 6.22
CA GLN A 38 7.58 -10.26 6.48
C GLN A 38 7.95 -8.78 6.62
N LYS A 39 7.46 -7.91 5.72
CA LYS A 39 7.74 -6.45 5.77
C LYS A 39 7.28 -5.82 7.09
N PHE A 40 6.17 -6.31 7.65
CA PHE A 40 5.58 -5.75 8.87
C PHE A 40 5.86 -6.56 10.14
N GLY A 41 6.65 -7.64 10.07
CA GLY A 41 6.94 -8.49 11.23
C GLY A 41 5.68 -9.09 11.86
N VAL A 42 4.67 -9.40 11.05
CA VAL A 42 3.38 -9.88 11.53
C VAL A 42 3.43 -11.39 11.65
N GLU A 43 3.24 -11.89 12.85
CA GLU A 43 3.13 -13.33 13.12
C GLU A 43 1.73 -13.86 12.80
N MET A 44 1.68 -15.02 12.14
CA MET A 44 0.42 -15.68 11.83
C MET A 44 -0.12 -16.40 13.07
N PRO A 45 -1.34 -16.11 13.52
CA PRO A 45 -1.90 -16.73 14.73
C PRO A 45 -2.41 -18.16 14.50
N PHE A 46 -2.13 -18.77 13.35
CA PHE A 46 -2.54 -20.12 12.99
C PHE A 46 -1.51 -20.78 12.06
N ARG A 47 -1.51 -22.12 12.03
CA ARG A 47 -0.65 -22.91 11.13
C ARG A 47 -1.04 -22.67 9.68
N CYS A 48 -0.16 -22.02 8.94
CA CYS A 48 -0.33 -21.67 7.53
C CYS A 48 1.00 -21.83 6.79
N ASP A 49 1.05 -22.66 5.76
CA ASP A 49 2.21 -22.71 4.87
C ASP A 49 2.13 -21.56 3.86
N LEU A 50 2.83 -20.47 4.16
CA LEU A 50 2.80 -19.25 3.34
C LEU A 50 3.42 -19.44 1.95
N ASP A 51 4.35 -20.39 1.78
CA ASP A 51 4.96 -20.64 0.46
C ASP A 51 3.96 -21.28 -0.49
N ILE A 52 3.19 -22.26 0.01
CA ILE A 52 2.15 -22.93 -0.77
C ILE A 52 1.00 -21.97 -1.04
N LEU A 53 0.60 -21.16 -0.05
CA LEU A 53 -0.46 -20.17 -0.24
C LEU A 53 -0.11 -19.09 -1.27
N ASP A 54 1.09 -18.48 -1.17
CA ASP A 54 1.55 -17.48 -2.15
C ASP A 54 1.58 -18.08 -3.57
N TYR A 55 2.01 -19.34 -3.70
CA TYR A 55 1.96 -20.04 -4.99
C TYR A 55 0.52 -20.23 -5.48
N LEU A 56 -0.40 -20.70 -4.64
CA LEU A 56 -1.78 -20.95 -5.05
C LEU A 56 -2.54 -19.68 -5.42
N ILE A 57 -2.34 -18.58 -4.68
CA ILE A 57 -2.92 -17.27 -5.02
C ILE A 57 -2.42 -16.82 -6.39
N GLY A 58 -1.11 -16.91 -6.63
CA GLY A 58 -0.50 -16.54 -7.90
C GLY A 58 -0.94 -17.43 -9.07
N HIS A 59 -1.19 -18.72 -8.81
CA HIS A 59 -1.52 -19.69 -9.85
C HIS A 59 -3.02 -19.80 -10.16
N ARG A 60 -3.90 -19.63 -9.16
CA ARG A 60 -5.33 -19.96 -9.28
C ARG A 60 -6.25 -18.77 -9.44
N SER A 61 -5.86 -17.55 -9.08
CA SER A 61 -6.86 -16.49 -8.90
C SER A 61 -6.62 -15.23 -9.73
N SER A 62 -7.25 -15.22 -10.90
CA SER A 62 -7.46 -14.00 -11.70
C SER A 62 -8.19 -12.91 -10.92
N ILE A 63 -9.09 -13.30 -10.01
CA ILE A 63 -9.84 -12.38 -9.14
C ILE A 63 -8.89 -11.67 -8.15
N TYR A 64 -7.98 -12.39 -7.49
CA TYR A 64 -7.04 -11.76 -6.55
C TYR A 64 -6.05 -10.85 -7.27
N ASN A 65 -5.55 -11.25 -8.43
CA ASN A 65 -4.73 -10.38 -9.26
C ASN A 65 -5.48 -9.11 -9.69
N ALA A 66 -6.77 -9.21 -10.04
CA ALA A 66 -7.60 -8.06 -10.37
C ALA A 66 -7.85 -7.15 -9.16
N MET A 67 -8.10 -7.71 -7.97
CA MET A 67 -8.28 -6.94 -6.74
C MET A 67 -6.99 -6.22 -6.35
N SER A 68 -5.85 -6.91 -6.35
CA SER A 68 -4.54 -6.31 -6.05
C SER A 68 -4.24 -5.14 -6.98
N ARG A 69 -4.48 -5.28 -8.29
CA ARG A 69 -4.32 -4.19 -9.27
C ARG A 69 -5.25 -3.01 -9.01
N LYS A 70 -6.50 -3.29 -8.61
CA LYS A 70 -7.47 -2.24 -8.26
C LYS A 70 -7.06 -1.47 -7.02
N SER A 71 -6.68 -2.14 -5.93
CA SER A 71 -6.21 -1.45 -4.73
C SER A 71 -4.91 -0.69 -5.02
N TRP A 72 -4.00 -1.25 -5.83
CA TRP A 72 -2.79 -0.54 -6.23
C TRP A 72 -3.07 0.75 -7.00
N ILE A 73 -4.01 0.74 -7.96
CA ILE A 73 -4.32 1.97 -8.70
C ILE A 73 -5.00 3.01 -7.80
N LEU A 74 -5.83 2.60 -6.84
CA LEU A 74 -6.40 3.52 -5.85
C LEU A 74 -5.30 4.19 -5.02
N TYR A 75 -4.33 3.42 -4.54
CA TYR A 75 -3.12 3.95 -3.91
C TYR A 75 -2.42 5.00 -4.79
N VAL A 76 -2.13 4.68 -6.05
CA VAL A 76 -1.48 5.60 -7.01
C VAL A 76 -2.27 6.90 -7.15
N LEU A 77 -3.58 6.82 -7.29
CA LEU A 77 -4.45 7.98 -7.48
C LEU A 77 -4.48 8.88 -6.25
N GLU A 78 -4.57 8.32 -5.04
CA GLU A 78 -4.60 9.14 -3.82
C GLU A 78 -3.22 9.69 -3.48
N ILE A 79 -2.16 8.89 -3.61
CA ILE A 79 -0.82 9.32 -3.24
C ILE A 79 -0.29 10.43 -4.15
N THR A 80 -0.62 10.39 -5.44
CA THR A 80 -0.20 11.43 -6.39
C THR A 80 -0.97 12.75 -6.20
N LYS A 81 -2.15 12.73 -5.55
CA LYS A 81 -2.85 13.97 -5.16
C LYS A 81 -2.13 14.67 -4.01
N ILE A 82 -1.68 13.90 -2.99
CA ILE A 82 -0.97 14.47 -1.84
C ILE A 82 0.48 14.86 -2.20
N LEU A 83 1.13 14.07 -3.07
CA LEU A 83 2.48 14.36 -3.61
C LEU A 83 2.41 15.28 -4.83
N SER A 84 1.85 16.48 -4.64
CA SER A 84 1.69 17.47 -5.69
C SER A 84 2.04 18.88 -5.21
N ASN A 85 2.65 19.67 -6.11
CA ASN A 85 2.93 21.09 -5.86
C ASN A 85 1.69 21.98 -6.08
N ASN A 86 0.76 21.54 -6.93
CA ASN A 86 -0.34 22.38 -7.41
C ASN A 86 -1.74 21.81 -7.08
N GLY A 87 -1.81 20.52 -6.72
CA GLY A 87 -3.05 19.84 -6.36
C GLY A 87 -3.75 20.51 -5.17
N ALA A 88 -5.09 20.48 -5.15
CA ALA A 88 -5.89 21.13 -4.10
C ALA A 88 -5.47 20.72 -2.68
N PHE A 89 -5.04 19.46 -2.53
CA PHE A 89 -4.59 18.85 -1.28
C PHE A 89 -3.12 18.41 -1.35
N GLY A 90 -2.33 19.04 -2.22
CA GLY A 90 -0.91 18.74 -2.37
C GLY A 90 -0.08 19.35 -1.25
N ILE A 91 0.87 18.58 -0.69
CA ILE A 91 1.77 19.05 0.36
C ILE A 91 2.59 20.27 -0.10
N GLY A 92 3.07 20.28 -1.34
CA GLY A 92 3.78 21.44 -1.90
C GLY A 92 2.91 22.69 -2.01
N LYS A 93 1.61 22.54 -2.31
CA LYS A 93 0.66 23.66 -2.30
C LYS A 93 0.42 24.20 -0.89
N LEU A 94 0.29 23.30 0.09
CA LEU A 94 0.14 23.67 1.50
C LEU A 94 1.36 24.44 1.99
N TYR A 95 2.57 23.91 1.72
CA TYR A 95 3.84 24.58 2.00
C TYR A 95 3.87 26.01 1.46
N ASN A 96 3.56 26.19 0.17
CA ASN A 96 3.56 27.51 -0.47
C ASN A 96 2.52 28.46 0.12
N LYS A 97 1.36 27.97 0.57
CA LYS A 97 0.36 28.79 1.25
C LYS A 97 0.85 29.31 2.60
N ILE A 98 1.60 28.50 3.36
CA ILE A 98 2.17 28.89 4.65
C ILE A 98 3.34 29.86 4.42
N LEU A 99 4.28 29.50 3.53
CA LEU A 99 5.45 30.32 3.18
C LEU A 99 5.06 31.72 2.72
N ASN A 100 4.05 31.83 1.84
CA ASN A 100 3.56 33.10 1.32
C ASN A 100 2.59 33.83 2.28
N LYS A 101 2.42 33.35 3.52
CA LYS A 101 1.53 33.91 4.54
C LYS A 101 0.05 33.99 4.14
N ASN A 102 -0.38 33.20 3.15
CA ASN A 102 -1.79 33.03 2.79
C ASN A 102 -2.57 32.22 3.84
N ILE A 103 -1.85 31.45 4.66
CA ILE A 103 -2.33 30.79 5.87
C ILE A 103 -1.38 31.21 7.00
N ASN A 104 -1.90 31.93 7.99
CA ASN A 104 -1.12 32.32 9.16
C ASN A 104 -1.21 31.22 10.23
N ILE A 105 -0.12 30.50 10.45
CA ILE A 105 -0.03 29.46 11.47
C ILE A 105 1.40 29.36 12.01
N ASN A 106 1.53 28.99 13.28
CA ASN A 106 2.80 28.77 13.93
C ASN A 106 3.25 27.31 13.77
N VAL A 107 3.70 26.94 12.58
CA VAL A 107 4.26 25.62 12.26
C VAL A 107 5.62 25.82 11.60
N SER A 108 6.63 25.08 12.07
CA SER A 108 7.94 25.04 11.42
C SER A 108 7.83 24.39 10.05
N LEU A 109 8.35 25.08 9.04
CA LEU A 109 8.42 24.59 7.67
C LEU A 109 9.50 23.50 7.48
N ASP A 110 10.35 23.26 8.48
CA ASP A 110 11.41 22.25 8.39
C ASP A 110 10.85 20.83 8.23
N CYS A 111 9.67 20.53 8.80
CA CYS A 111 9.04 19.22 8.64
C CYS A 111 8.65 18.91 7.19
N PHE A 112 8.52 19.92 6.32
CA PHE A 112 8.20 19.71 4.90
C PHE A 112 9.43 19.27 4.08
N LYS A 113 10.66 19.50 4.57
CA LYS A 113 11.90 19.27 3.79
C LYS A 113 11.99 17.88 3.16
N PRO A 114 11.75 16.76 3.89
CA PRO A 114 11.86 15.43 3.30
C PRO A 114 10.90 15.22 2.12
N ILE A 115 9.66 15.73 2.23
CA ILE A 115 8.67 15.63 1.17
C ILE A 115 9.02 16.54 -0.01
N LEU A 116 9.48 17.76 0.25
CA LEU A 116 9.90 18.68 -0.81
C LEU A 116 11.07 18.11 -1.62
N THR A 117 12.05 17.47 -0.97
CA THR A 117 13.14 16.77 -1.66
C THR A 117 12.62 15.71 -2.63
N ILE A 118 11.60 14.94 -2.24
CA ILE A 118 10.97 13.93 -3.11
C ILE A 118 10.19 14.57 -4.27
N LEU A 119 9.52 15.70 -4.02
CA LEU A 119 8.73 16.41 -5.05
C LEU A 119 9.60 17.12 -6.09
N GLU A 120 10.75 17.63 -5.66
CA GLU A 120 11.70 18.40 -6.47
C GLU A 120 12.75 17.51 -7.16
N SER A 121 12.78 16.22 -6.83
CA SER A 121 13.67 15.25 -7.45
C SER A 121 13.50 15.27 -8.98
N LYS A 122 14.63 15.44 -9.68
CA LYS A 122 14.71 15.35 -11.15
C LYS A 122 14.99 13.93 -11.64
N ASP A 123 15.16 12.99 -10.71
CA ASP A 123 15.43 11.60 -11.02
C ASP A 123 14.17 10.94 -11.61
N THR A 124 14.27 10.53 -12.88
CA THR A 124 13.20 9.83 -13.59
C THR A 124 12.98 8.41 -13.08
N SER A 125 13.95 7.85 -12.34
CA SER A 125 13.82 6.57 -11.67
C SER A 125 13.18 6.68 -10.28
N SER A 126 12.92 7.90 -9.78
CA SER A 126 12.30 8.08 -8.48
C SER A 126 10.89 7.48 -8.41
N THR A 127 10.53 6.97 -7.24
CA THR A 127 9.20 6.41 -6.94
C THR A 127 8.08 7.39 -7.31
N THR A 128 8.24 8.68 -7.00
CA THR A 128 7.28 9.73 -7.37
C THR A 128 7.12 9.91 -8.87
N HIS A 129 8.20 9.79 -9.65
CA HIS A 129 8.11 9.86 -11.11
C HIS A 129 7.38 8.63 -11.68
N LYS A 130 7.75 7.43 -11.23
CA LYS A 130 7.07 6.17 -11.62
C LYS A 130 5.56 6.23 -11.33
N LEU A 131 5.16 6.75 -10.16
CA LEU A 131 3.74 6.93 -9.80
C LEU A 131 3.00 7.91 -10.73
N LYS A 132 3.65 9.01 -11.14
CA LYS A 132 3.06 9.96 -12.10
C LYS A 132 2.85 9.30 -13.46
N ILE A 133 3.83 8.53 -13.95
CA ILE A 133 3.68 7.76 -15.19
C ILE A 133 2.47 6.82 -15.12
N LEU A 134 2.33 6.05 -14.03
CA LEU A 134 1.20 5.14 -13.86
C LEU A 134 -0.15 5.86 -13.79
N ARG A 135 -0.23 6.96 -13.04
CA ARG A 135 -1.44 7.79 -12.97
C ARG A 135 -1.84 8.28 -14.35
N ASP A 136 -0.90 8.84 -15.10
CA ASP A 136 -1.18 9.43 -16.42
C ASP A 136 -1.55 8.34 -17.43
N LYS A 137 -0.90 7.18 -17.35
CA LYS A 137 -1.27 6.01 -18.15
C LYS A 137 -2.70 5.56 -17.84
N TYR A 138 -3.09 5.46 -16.58
CA TYR A 138 -4.43 5.03 -16.18
C TYR A 138 -5.54 5.90 -16.76
N TYR A 139 -5.34 7.21 -16.84
CA TYR A 139 -6.34 8.10 -17.44
C TYR A 139 -6.44 7.99 -18.97
N ALA A 140 -5.46 7.39 -19.64
CA ALA A 140 -5.35 7.37 -21.10
C ALA A 140 -5.47 5.98 -21.75
N HIS A 141 -5.47 4.90 -20.97
CA HIS A 141 -5.30 3.53 -21.48
C HIS A 141 -6.21 2.50 -20.83
N THR A 142 -6.13 1.26 -21.32
CA THR A 142 -6.87 0.11 -20.78
C THR A 142 -6.21 -0.50 -19.54
N ASP A 143 -7.01 -1.13 -18.69
CA ASP A 143 -6.54 -1.81 -17.46
C ASP A 143 -5.42 -2.83 -17.70
N ALA A 144 -5.43 -3.53 -18.84
CA ALA A 144 -4.44 -4.54 -19.18
C ALA A 144 -3.05 -3.96 -19.51
N GLU A 145 -3.01 -2.76 -20.10
CA GLU A 145 -1.76 -2.04 -20.37
C GLU A 145 -1.20 -1.42 -19.09
N VAL A 146 -2.08 -0.83 -18.26
CA VAL A 146 -1.72 -0.27 -16.96
C VAL A 146 -1.17 -1.35 -16.02
N GLY A 147 -1.77 -2.55 -16.04
CA GLY A 147 -1.29 -3.68 -15.25
C GLY A 147 0.13 -4.12 -15.63
N ARG A 148 0.41 -4.27 -16.93
CA ARG A 148 1.77 -4.63 -17.40
C ARG A 148 2.81 -3.57 -17.03
N LEU A 149 2.47 -2.29 -17.20
CA LEU A 149 3.36 -1.19 -16.83
C LEU A 149 3.58 -1.11 -15.31
N THR A 150 2.56 -1.41 -14.52
CA THR A 150 2.66 -1.50 -13.05
C THR A 150 3.71 -2.53 -12.66
N ASP A 151 3.62 -3.74 -13.21
CA ASP A 151 4.54 -4.84 -12.89
C ASP A 151 6.00 -4.52 -13.28
N GLN A 152 6.19 -3.71 -14.33
CA GLN A 152 7.50 -3.26 -14.78
C GLN A 152 8.09 -2.16 -13.89
N LEU A 153 7.29 -1.17 -13.49
CA LEU A 153 7.75 -0.03 -12.70
C LEU A 153 7.89 -0.38 -11.22
N PHE A 154 7.03 -1.27 -10.72
CA PHE A 154 6.94 -1.70 -9.33
C PHE A 154 6.88 -3.24 -9.25
N PRO A 155 8.02 -3.92 -9.49
CA PRO A 155 8.09 -5.37 -9.37
C PRO A 155 7.85 -5.85 -7.94
N THR A 156 8.17 -5.01 -6.94
CA THR A 156 7.81 -5.17 -5.53
C THR A 156 7.12 -3.90 -5.01
N TYR A 157 6.53 -3.99 -3.82
CA TYR A 157 5.89 -2.85 -3.15
C TYR A 157 6.84 -2.05 -2.26
N ASP A 158 8.12 -2.42 -2.18
CA ASP A 158 9.04 -1.88 -1.15
C ASP A 158 9.25 -0.38 -1.28
N GLU A 159 9.57 0.10 -2.48
CA GLU A 159 9.76 1.52 -2.74
C GLU A 159 8.51 2.35 -2.43
N ALA A 160 7.31 1.79 -2.66
CA ALA A 160 6.06 2.45 -2.33
C ALA A 160 5.84 2.51 -0.82
N TRP A 161 6.20 1.46 -0.08
CA TRP A 161 6.16 1.48 1.38
C TRP A 161 7.15 2.46 1.98
N ASP A 162 8.36 2.54 1.44
CA ASP A 162 9.38 3.46 1.92
C ASP A 162 8.92 4.93 1.71
N LEU A 163 8.28 5.23 0.56
CA LEU A 163 7.62 6.51 0.33
C LEU A 163 6.49 6.78 1.35
N MET A 164 5.68 5.77 1.67
CA MET A 164 4.62 5.90 2.67
C MET A 164 5.14 6.18 4.07
N LEU A 165 6.31 5.62 4.44
CA LEU A 165 6.97 5.92 5.72
C LEU A 165 7.44 7.37 5.78
N VAL A 166 7.95 7.94 4.68
CA VAL A 166 8.34 9.36 4.64
C VAL A 166 7.12 10.27 4.84
N ILE A 167 5.99 9.95 4.21
CA ILE A 167 4.74 10.72 4.37
C ILE A 167 4.15 10.54 5.77
N GLU A 168 4.26 9.34 6.34
CA GLU A 168 3.87 9.09 7.73
C GLU A 168 4.64 9.98 8.69
N GLN A 169 5.97 10.02 8.54
CA GLN A 169 6.83 10.83 9.38
C GLN A 169 6.48 12.32 9.26
N PHE A 170 6.25 12.82 8.03
CA PHE A 170 5.76 14.18 7.82
C PHE A 170 4.46 14.45 8.58
N LEU A 171 3.48 13.53 8.52
CA LEU A 171 2.22 13.68 9.24
C LEU A 171 2.43 13.67 10.76
N ARG A 172 3.25 12.76 11.29
CA ARG A 172 3.57 12.73 12.73
C ARG A 172 4.23 14.04 13.17
N ASP A 173 5.20 14.52 12.42
CA ASP A 173 5.95 15.75 12.74
C ASP A 173 5.06 16.99 12.72
N ILE A 174 4.14 17.10 11.75
CA ILE A 174 3.25 18.27 11.66
C ILE A 174 2.13 18.24 12.69
N TYR A 175 1.61 17.06 13.06
CA TYR A 175 0.59 16.93 14.10
C TYR A 175 1.18 17.05 15.52
N ALA A 176 2.42 16.61 15.75
CA ALA A 176 3.13 16.81 17.01
C ALA A 176 3.31 18.30 17.35
N GLN A 177 3.57 19.15 16.34
CA GLN A 177 3.63 20.61 16.53
C GLN A 177 2.29 21.25 16.95
N LYS A 178 1.19 20.49 16.85
CA LYS A 178 -0.15 20.93 17.21
C LYS A 178 -0.65 20.29 18.50
N ASP A 179 0.17 19.47 19.15
CA ASP A 179 -0.21 18.67 20.33
C ASP A 179 -1.44 17.78 20.05
N VAL A 180 -1.48 17.18 18.86
CA VAL A 180 -2.55 16.27 18.44
C VAL A 180 -1.96 14.89 18.17
N ASP A 181 -2.48 13.89 18.88
CA ASP A 181 -2.17 12.50 18.59
C ASP A 181 -2.99 12.00 17.38
N ILE A 182 -2.36 11.20 16.53
CA ILE A 182 -2.96 10.64 15.33
C ILE A 182 -2.65 9.14 15.23
N ASP A 183 -3.69 8.35 14.98
CA ASP A 183 -3.53 6.92 14.72
C ASP A 183 -3.31 6.69 13.21
N LEU A 184 -2.06 6.36 12.85
CA LEU A 184 -1.67 6.00 11.49
C LEU A 184 -1.41 4.50 11.35
N GLU A 185 -1.76 3.69 12.34
CA GLU A 185 -1.43 2.26 12.36
C GLU A 185 -2.34 1.47 11.44
N ILE A 186 -1.73 0.86 10.40
CA ILE A 186 -2.45 -0.09 9.54
C ILE A 186 -2.68 -1.43 10.23
N HIS A 187 -1.92 -1.75 11.28
CA HIS A 187 -2.01 -3.03 12.00
C HIS A 187 -3.38 -3.26 12.66
N ARG A 188 -4.10 -2.20 13.03
CA ARG A 188 -5.49 -2.32 13.56
C ARG A 188 -6.45 -2.84 12.50
N HIS A 189 -6.29 -2.43 11.24
CA HIS A 189 -7.05 -3.01 10.12
C HIS A 189 -6.62 -4.43 9.80
N LEU A 190 -5.32 -4.73 9.92
CA LEU A 190 -4.75 -6.03 9.65
C LEU A 190 -5.38 -7.17 10.46
N HIS A 191 -5.73 -6.93 11.73
CA HIS A 191 -6.39 -7.94 12.56
C HIS A 191 -7.75 -8.38 12.00
N SER A 192 -8.49 -7.44 11.39
CA SER A 192 -9.74 -7.78 10.69
C SER A 192 -9.47 -8.57 9.40
N TYR A 193 -8.36 -8.30 8.70
CA TYR A 193 -7.97 -9.04 7.49
C TYR A 193 -7.47 -10.44 7.80
N LEU A 194 -6.72 -10.68 8.89
CA LEU A 194 -6.23 -12.02 9.25
C LEU A 194 -7.36 -13.04 9.41
N ARG A 195 -8.56 -12.59 9.81
CA ARG A 195 -9.76 -13.43 9.85
C ARG A 195 -10.23 -13.85 8.45
N GLU A 196 -10.36 -12.91 7.52
CA GLU A 196 -10.74 -13.24 6.13
C GLU A 196 -9.63 -14.02 5.41
N PHE A 197 -8.37 -13.73 5.75
CA PHE A 197 -7.20 -14.46 5.29
C PHE A 197 -7.26 -15.94 5.68
N LYS A 198 -7.66 -16.26 6.92
CA LYS A 198 -7.89 -17.64 7.36
C LYS A 198 -8.94 -18.35 6.50
N ARG A 199 -10.04 -17.67 6.17
CA ARG A 199 -11.10 -18.22 5.30
C ARG A 199 -10.59 -18.49 3.88
N THR A 200 -9.86 -17.55 3.29
CA THR A 200 -9.23 -17.71 1.99
C THR A 200 -8.23 -18.86 1.97
N TYR A 201 -7.42 -18.99 3.02
CA TYR A 201 -6.49 -20.11 3.16
C TYR A 201 -7.22 -21.45 3.18
N GLN A 202 -8.31 -21.57 3.94
CA GLN A 202 -9.13 -22.79 3.97
C GLN A 202 -9.79 -23.10 2.62
N TYR A 203 -10.22 -22.08 1.87
CA TYR A 203 -10.70 -22.26 0.50
C TYR A 203 -9.61 -22.85 -0.40
N PHE A 204 -8.40 -22.27 -0.42
CA PHE A 204 -7.31 -22.78 -1.26
C PHE A 204 -6.73 -24.11 -0.80
N LYS A 205 -6.92 -24.48 0.46
CA LYS A 205 -6.56 -25.82 0.98
C LYS A 205 -7.47 -26.92 0.45
N THR A 206 -8.71 -26.58 0.12
CA THR A 206 -9.69 -27.52 -0.40
C THR A 206 -9.43 -27.73 -1.90
N ILE A 207 -8.46 -28.59 -2.20
CA ILE A 207 -8.06 -28.94 -3.56
C ILE A 207 -8.67 -30.30 -3.87
N GLU A 208 -9.64 -30.36 -4.77
CA GLU A 208 -10.23 -31.62 -5.24
C GLU A 208 -9.49 -32.17 -6.47
N ASP A 209 -8.90 -31.30 -7.29
CA ASP A 209 -8.15 -31.68 -8.49
C ASP A 209 -6.85 -32.43 -8.16
N ILE A 210 -6.74 -33.66 -8.65
CA ILE A 210 -5.59 -34.55 -8.48
C ILE A 210 -4.35 -34.03 -9.23
N ALA A 211 -4.52 -33.46 -10.43
CA ALA A 211 -3.39 -32.93 -11.20
C ALA A 211 -2.70 -31.78 -10.45
N GLU A 212 -3.51 -30.95 -9.78
CA GLU A 212 -3.02 -29.81 -9.04
C GLU A 212 -2.33 -30.21 -7.72
N LYS A 213 -2.80 -31.28 -7.07
CA LYS A 213 -2.08 -31.91 -5.96
C LYS A 213 -0.71 -32.42 -6.40
N HIS A 214 -0.62 -33.04 -7.59
CA HIS A 214 0.65 -33.48 -8.14
C HIS A 214 1.59 -32.31 -8.44
N MET A 215 1.08 -31.19 -8.97
CA MET A 215 1.89 -29.99 -9.19
C MET A 215 2.47 -29.42 -7.88
N LEU A 216 1.66 -29.36 -6.82
CA LEU A 216 2.13 -28.94 -5.50
C LEU A 216 3.21 -29.85 -4.94
N ARG A 217 2.98 -31.18 -5.00
CA ARG A 217 3.97 -32.19 -4.57
C ARG A 217 5.27 -32.10 -5.34
N HIS A 218 5.20 -31.91 -6.65
CA HIS A 218 6.39 -31.72 -7.48
C HIS A 218 7.15 -30.44 -7.10
N ARG A 219 6.46 -29.35 -6.77
CA ARG A 219 7.08 -28.06 -6.46
C ARG A 219 7.65 -27.98 -5.05
N PHE A 220 6.96 -28.54 -4.06
CA PHE A 220 7.27 -28.35 -2.64
C PHE A 220 7.73 -29.63 -1.93
N GLY A 221 7.72 -30.76 -2.63
CA GLY A 221 7.99 -32.08 -2.05
C GLY A 221 6.72 -32.72 -1.48
N GLU A 222 6.71 -34.06 -1.45
CA GLU A 222 5.59 -34.84 -0.91
C GLU A 222 5.32 -34.52 0.55
N GLU A 223 6.35 -34.53 1.40
CA GLU A 223 6.23 -34.33 2.85
C GLU A 223 5.59 -32.98 3.20
N LYS A 224 6.10 -31.87 2.65
CA LYS A 224 5.58 -30.52 2.89
C LYS A 224 4.14 -30.38 2.37
N SER A 225 3.86 -30.95 1.20
CA SER A 225 2.52 -30.89 0.59
C SER A 225 1.50 -31.70 1.40
N ASP A 226 1.89 -32.88 1.88
CA ASP A 226 1.01 -33.73 2.69
C ASP A 226 0.75 -33.10 4.07
N ILE A 227 1.74 -32.43 4.68
CA ILE A 227 1.51 -31.61 5.89
C ILE A 227 0.53 -30.46 5.59
N TYR A 228 0.67 -29.79 4.44
CA TYR A 228 -0.24 -28.73 4.03
C TYR A 228 -1.69 -29.24 3.91
N PHE A 229 -1.92 -30.35 3.20
CA PHE A 229 -3.27 -30.91 3.03
C PHE A 229 -3.86 -31.48 4.32
N ASN A 230 -3.05 -32.17 5.11
CA ASN A 230 -3.50 -32.93 6.28
C ASN A 230 -3.41 -32.17 7.60
N SER A 231 -2.90 -30.93 7.61
CA SER A 231 -2.88 -30.11 8.82
C SER A 231 -4.31 -29.89 9.33
N LEU A 232 -4.71 -30.63 10.36
CA LEU A 232 -5.82 -30.23 11.20
C LEU A 232 -5.32 -29.08 12.10
N GLU A 233 -6.20 -28.12 12.39
CA GLU A 233 -5.86 -26.85 13.08
C GLU A 233 -4.81 -26.99 14.19
#